data_AF-A0A1F5WNH9-F1
#
_entry.id   AF-A0A1F5WNH9-F1
#
_cell.length_a   1.000
_cell.length_b   1.000
_cell.length_c   1.000
_cell.angle_alpha   90.00
_cell.angle_beta   90.00
_cell.angle_gamma   90.00
#
_symmetry.space_group_name_H-M   'P 1'
#
loop_
_entity.id
_entity.type
_entity.pdbx_description
1 polymer ?
#
loop_
_entity_poly.entity_id
_entity_poly.type
_entity_poly.pdbx_seq_one_letter_code
_entity_poly.pdbx_strand_id
1 'polypeptide(L)'
;MPFSIGVFGLAAVAGYFLLPIFLSKEVVRAYLARTTNSEAEWRDYLLRPVTDFLDTRFHFISPNVISLIGFALVGFLAYLFSVKADYLLIFAVTLLAGFTDMLDGSLARNAKRVTKTGVILDVARDFILVLVLSFYLISYQFLAANLFFWFLVGYIFLGLIRNLEFKFASGKFSLDEDYKFVLDRMRLFIYIVGILILILTPLSESFRTLGETLIISSIVMTWISVLFHSAHLKILRDERVKV
;
A
#
# COMPACT_ATOMS: atom_id res chain seq x y z
N MET A 1 -17.99 -12.18 8.11
CA MET A 1 -16.66 -12.80 7.88
C MET A 1 -16.60 -13.70 6.65
N PRO A 2 -17.53 -14.66 6.39
CA PRO A 2 -17.46 -15.50 5.18
C PRO A 2 -17.69 -14.74 3.87
N PHE A 3 -18.50 -13.68 3.94
CA PHE A 3 -18.93 -12.93 2.76
C PHE A 3 -17.78 -12.17 2.06
N SER A 4 -16.81 -11.61 2.81
CA SER A 4 -15.68 -10.89 2.20
C SER A 4 -14.74 -11.81 1.44
N ILE A 5 -14.47 -13.00 2.00
CA ILE A 5 -13.69 -14.06 1.33
C ILE A 5 -14.39 -14.47 0.04
N GLY A 6 -15.71 -14.67 0.08
CA GLY A 6 -16.52 -14.97 -1.11
C GLY A 6 -16.44 -13.87 -2.17
N VAL A 7 -16.57 -12.60 -1.78
CA VAL A 7 -16.54 -11.47 -2.73
C VAL A 7 -15.17 -11.28 -3.38
N PHE A 8 -14.07 -11.37 -2.62
CA PHE A 8 -12.73 -11.31 -3.20
C PHE A 8 -12.37 -12.57 -4.00
N GLY A 9 -12.86 -13.74 -3.59
CA GLY A 9 -12.74 -14.97 -4.36
C GLY A 9 -13.47 -14.88 -5.70
N LEU A 10 -14.70 -14.36 -5.72
CA LEU A 10 -15.44 -14.07 -6.95
C LEU A 10 -14.72 -13.05 -7.82
N ALA A 11 -14.12 -12.01 -7.23
CA ALA A 11 -13.28 -11.06 -7.95
C ALA A 11 -12.12 -11.78 -8.64
N ALA A 12 -11.39 -12.65 -7.93
CA ALA A 12 -10.27 -13.37 -8.50
C ALA A 12 -10.71 -14.29 -9.65
N VAL A 13 -11.80 -15.03 -9.47
CA VAL A 13 -12.36 -15.92 -10.51
C VAL A 13 -12.85 -15.11 -11.72
N ALA A 14 -13.60 -14.04 -11.50
CA ALA A 14 -14.08 -13.17 -12.57
C ALA A 14 -12.93 -12.50 -13.32
N GLY A 15 -11.92 -12.01 -12.59
CA GLY A 15 -10.72 -11.42 -13.17
C GLY A 15 -9.95 -12.43 -14.02
N TYR A 16 -9.78 -13.65 -13.52
CA TYR A 16 -9.08 -14.71 -14.24
C TYR A 16 -9.84 -15.16 -15.49
N PHE A 17 -11.13 -15.46 -15.40
CA PHE A 17 -11.85 -16.08 -16.51
C PHE A 17 -12.54 -15.09 -17.45
N LEU A 18 -13.18 -14.04 -16.91
CA LEU A 18 -14.06 -13.14 -17.66
C LEU A 18 -13.33 -11.93 -18.22
N LEU A 19 -12.47 -11.27 -17.45
CA LEU A 19 -11.81 -10.03 -17.87
C LEU A 19 -11.01 -10.19 -19.20
N PRO A 20 -10.27 -11.29 -19.43
CA PRO A 20 -9.53 -11.51 -20.68
C PRO A 20 -10.41 -11.81 -21.90
N ILE A 21 -11.72 -12.01 -21.71
CA ILE A 21 -12.69 -12.13 -22.82
C ILE A 21 -13.00 -10.74 -23.39
N PHE A 22 -13.01 -9.71 -22.54
CA PHE A 22 -13.40 -8.35 -22.91
C PHE A 22 -12.21 -7.43 -23.20
N LEU A 23 -11.06 -7.67 -22.57
CA LEU A 23 -9.86 -6.84 -22.72
C LEU A 23 -8.74 -7.63 -23.39
N SER A 24 -8.09 -7.01 -24.38
CA SER A 24 -6.92 -7.59 -25.03
C SER A 24 -5.72 -7.63 -24.06
N LYS A 25 -4.75 -8.51 -24.35
CA LYS A 25 -3.54 -8.66 -23.54
C LYS A 25 -2.75 -7.36 -23.44
N GLU A 26 -2.70 -6.61 -24.54
CA GLU A 26 -2.02 -5.33 -24.65
C GLU A 26 -2.69 -4.28 -23.75
N VAL A 27 -4.03 -4.26 -23.70
CA VAL A 27 -4.77 -3.34 -22.84
C VAL A 27 -4.52 -3.65 -21.36
N VAL A 28 -4.62 -4.92 -20.95
CA VAL A 28 -4.35 -5.32 -19.56
C VAL A 28 -2.93 -4.93 -19.14
N ARG A 29 -1.93 -5.22 -19.99
CA ARG A 29 -0.53 -4.81 -19.74
C ARG A 29 -0.34 -3.30 -19.71
N ALA A 30 -0.98 -2.57 -20.62
CA ALA A 30 -0.87 -1.12 -20.68
C ALA A 30 -1.41 -0.47 -19.40
N TYR A 31 -2.53 -0.95 -18.86
CA TYR A 31 -3.10 -0.48 -17.59
C TYR A 31 -2.15 -0.75 -16.41
N LEU A 32 -1.56 -1.94 -16.37
CA LEU A 32 -0.61 -2.33 -15.32
C LEU A 32 0.72 -1.57 -15.39
N ALA A 33 1.23 -1.26 -16.59
CA ALA A 33 2.57 -0.69 -16.78
C ALA A 33 2.61 0.84 -16.91
N ARG A 34 1.68 1.49 -17.63
CA ARG A 34 1.75 2.94 -17.88
C ARG A 34 1.50 3.79 -16.65
N THR A 35 0.67 3.29 -15.74
CA THR A 35 0.25 4.08 -14.59
C THR A 35 1.41 4.23 -13.60
N THR A 36 2.20 3.17 -13.38
CA THR A 36 3.26 3.10 -12.34
C THR A 36 4.36 4.15 -12.49
N ASN A 37 4.89 4.30 -13.70
CA ASN A 37 6.06 5.14 -13.93
C ASN A 37 5.73 6.62 -13.70
N SER A 38 4.54 7.05 -14.12
CA SER A 38 4.08 8.44 -13.91
C SER A 38 3.88 8.83 -12.44
N GLU A 39 3.40 7.91 -11.60
CA GLU A 39 3.20 8.19 -10.16
C GLU A 39 4.53 8.37 -9.43
N ALA A 40 5.46 7.44 -9.64
CA ALA A 40 6.76 7.50 -9.00
C ALA A 40 7.54 8.75 -9.42
N GLU A 41 7.51 9.09 -10.71
CA GLU A 41 8.18 10.28 -11.25
C GLU A 41 7.67 11.58 -10.64
N TRP A 42 6.35 11.76 -10.54
CA TRP A 42 5.79 13.00 -10.00
C TRP A 42 5.99 13.13 -8.49
N ARG A 43 5.87 12.04 -7.72
CA ARG A 43 6.23 12.02 -6.30
C ARG A 43 7.70 12.39 -6.10
N ASP A 44 8.58 11.76 -6.86
CA ASP A 44 10.02 12.02 -6.74
C ASP A 44 10.34 13.45 -7.14
N TYR A 45 9.67 14.00 -8.14
CA TYR A 45 9.78 15.42 -8.49
C TYR A 45 9.36 16.35 -7.35
N LEU A 46 8.23 16.07 -6.68
CA LEU A 46 7.77 16.88 -5.55
C LEU A 46 8.71 16.81 -4.34
N LEU A 47 9.30 15.63 -4.08
CA LEU A 47 10.19 15.41 -2.94
C LEU A 47 11.67 15.73 -3.25
N ARG A 48 12.04 16.00 -4.50
CA ARG A 48 13.41 16.36 -4.92
C ARG A 48 14.05 17.45 -4.05
N PRO A 49 13.41 18.60 -3.79
CA PRO A 49 14.04 19.64 -2.97
C PRO A 49 14.46 19.16 -1.58
N VAL A 50 13.64 18.31 -0.95
CA VAL A 50 13.91 17.75 0.37
C VAL A 50 14.95 16.63 0.28
N THR A 51 14.80 15.72 -0.68
CA THR A 51 15.72 14.59 -0.85
C THR A 51 17.12 15.03 -1.28
N ASP A 52 17.24 16.02 -2.17
CA ASP A 52 18.50 16.62 -2.58
C ASP A 52 19.15 17.37 -1.42
N PHE A 53 18.37 18.13 -0.64
CA PHE A 53 18.87 18.78 0.58
C PHE A 53 19.41 17.74 1.58
N LEU A 54 18.69 16.65 1.81
CA LEU A 54 19.14 15.59 2.72
C LEU A 54 20.38 14.87 2.20
N ASP A 55 20.45 14.53 0.91
CA ASP A 55 21.62 13.85 0.36
C ASP A 55 22.86 14.78 0.35
N THR A 56 22.70 16.04 -0.05
CA THR A 56 23.82 17.00 -0.14
C THR A 56 24.29 17.52 1.21
N ARG A 57 23.39 17.78 2.15
CA ARG A 57 23.71 18.37 3.46
C ARG A 57 23.97 17.31 4.54
N PHE A 58 23.36 16.14 4.39
CA PHE A 58 23.42 15.06 5.37
C PHE A 58 23.75 13.72 4.69
N HIS A 59 24.88 13.66 3.99
CA HIS A 59 25.40 12.45 3.31
C HIS A 59 25.44 11.17 4.17
N PHE A 60 25.41 11.28 5.51
CA PHE A 60 25.38 10.15 6.45
C PHE A 60 23.97 9.58 6.70
N ILE A 61 22.90 10.30 6.35
CA ILE A 61 21.52 9.79 6.48
C ILE A 61 21.26 8.86 5.29
N SER A 62 21.58 7.58 5.49
CA SER A 62 21.19 6.56 4.53
C SER A 62 19.66 6.40 4.50
N PRO A 63 19.06 6.02 3.35
CA PRO A 63 17.64 5.68 3.29
C PRO A 63 17.22 4.68 4.37
N ASN A 64 18.08 3.72 4.70
CA ASN A 64 17.85 2.73 5.76
C ASN A 64 17.70 3.36 7.16
N VAL A 65 18.38 4.48 7.44
CA VAL A 65 18.22 5.20 8.71
C VAL A 65 16.84 5.84 8.79
N ILE A 66 16.36 6.43 7.68
CA ILE A 66 15.01 6.99 7.61
C ILE A 66 13.96 5.87 7.77
N SER A 67 14.17 4.71 7.13
CA SER A 67 13.30 3.55 7.33
C SER A 67 13.28 3.06 8.77
N LEU A 68 14.44 3.05 9.45
CA LEU A 68 14.54 2.67 10.86
C LEU A 68 13.85 3.70 11.78
N ILE A 69 13.97 4.99 11.49
CA ILE A 69 13.23 6.05 12.20
C ILE A 69 11.72 5.84 12.02
N GLY A 70 11.27 5.60 10.79
CA GLY A 70 9.86 5.30 10.52
C GLY A 70 9.38 4.09 11.31
N PHE A 71 10.16 3.01 11.34
CA PHE A 71 9.85 1.82 12.14
C PHE A 71 9.79 2.12 13.65
N ALA A 72 10.72 2.92 14.15
CA ALA A 72 10.73 3.36 15.55
C ALA A 72 9.49 4.22 15.88
N LEU A 73 9.03 5.07 14.95
CA LEU A 73 7.80 5.85 15.09
C LEU A 73 6.56 4.93 15.19
N VAL A 74 6.52 3.83 14.43
CA VAL A 74 5.44 2.83 14.57
C VAL A 74 5.46 2.18 15.96
N GLY A 75 6.65 1.83 16.47
CA GLY A 75 6.79 1.33 17.84
C GLY A 75 6.39 2.38 18.88
N PHE A 76 6.73 3.64 18.65
CA PHE A 76 6.34 4.75 19.51
C PHE A 76 4.83 4.98 19.52
N LEU A 77 4.14 4.83 18.38
CA LEU A 77 2.67 4.84 18.33
C LEU A 77 2.06 3.77 19.23
N ALA A 78 2.58 2.54 19.18
CA ALA A 78 2.11 1.46 20.07
C ALA A 78 2.31 1.80 21.55
N TYR A 79 3.43 2.43 21.90
CA TYR A 79 3.66 2.95 23.25
C TYR A 79 2.66 4.06 23.63
N LEU A 80 2.45 5.05 22.76
CA LEU A 80 1.48 6.12 22.98
C LEU A 80 0.06 5.59 23.23
N PHE A 81 -0.32 4.50 22.57
CA PHE A 81 -1.60 3.83 22.81
C PHE A 81 -1.68 3.20 24.20
N SER A 82 -0.60 2.58 24.67
CA SER A 82 -0.55 1.96 26.00
C SER A 82 -0.73 2.95 27.14
N VAL A 83 -0.24 4.19 26.95
CA VAL A 83 -0.37 5.28 27.92
C VAL A 83 -1.60 6.16 27.68
N LYS A 84 -2.47 5.80 26.73
CA LYS A 84 -3.68 6.55 26.34
C LYS A 84 -3.38 8.02 26.03
N ALA A 85 -2.34 8.26 25.24
CA ALA A 85 -1.93 9.59 24.83
C ALA A 85 -3.05 10.36 24.09
N ASP A 86 -2.92 11.68 24.07
CA ASP A 86 -3.84 12.57 23.37
C ASP A 86 -3.91 12.24 21.86
N TYR A 87 -5.11 12.33 21.28
CA TYR A 87 -5.36 11.97 19.89
C TYR A 87 -4.65 12.90 18.89
N LEU A 88 -4.37 14.17 19.24
CA LEU A 88 -3.60 15.07 18.39
C LEU A 88 -2.12 14.66 18.34
N LEU A 89 -1.58 14.16 19.46
CA LEU A 89 -0.21 13.60 19.47
C LEU A 89 -0.14 12.34 18.61
N ILE A 90 -1.13 11.45 18.73
CA ILE A 90 -1.24 10.25 17.88
C ILE A 90 -1.33 10.65 16.40
N PHE A 91 -2.16 11.63 16.06
CA PHE A 91 -2.30 12.16 14.71
C PHE A 91 -0.97 12.71 14.18
N ALA A 92 -0.28 13.55 14.96
CA ALA A 92 0.99 14.16 14.57
C ALA A 92 2.09 13.10 14.34
N VAL A 93 2.21 12.11 15.22
CA VAL A 93 3.19 11.02 15.07
C VAL A 93 2.82 10.13 13.88
N THR A 94 1.53 9.89 13.62
CA THR A 94 1.07 9.14 12.45
C THR A 94 1.41 9.85 11.15
N LEU A 95 1.19 11.17 11.08
CA LEU A 95 1.62 11.99 9.93
C LEU A 95 3.13 11.92 9.72
N LEU A 96 3.91 12.01 10.80
CA LEU A 96 5.36 11.94 10.72
C LEU A 96 5.82 10.55 10.21
N ALA A 97 5.23 9.48 10.72
CA ALA A 97 5.54 8.11 10.28
C ALA A 97 5.25 7.92 8.78
N GLY A 98 4.07 8.33 8.30
CA GLY A 98 3.73 8.28 6.88
C GLY A 98 4.61 9.17 6.00
N PHE A 99 5.04 10.33 6.53
CA PHE A 99 5.97 11.19 5.80
C PHE A 99 7.37 10.55 5.66
N THR A 100 7.88 9.89 6.71
CA THR A 100 9.17 9.19 6.64
C THR A 100 9.18 8.06 5.61
N ASP A 101 8.03 7.44 5.37
CA ASP A 101 7.83 6.39 4.37
C ASP A 101 7.85 6.91 2.93
N MET A 102 7.21 8.05 2.69
CA MET A 102 7.31 8.69 1.38
C MET A 102 8.74 9.17 1.09
N LEU A 103 9.44 9.63 2.13
CA LEU A 103 10.76 10.23 2.02
C LEU A 103 11.88 9.20 1.80
N ASP A 104 11.88 8.07 2.52
CA ASP A 104 12.95 7.08 2.38
C ASP A 104 12.95 6.40 1.01
N GLY A 105 11.77 6.09 0.48
CA GLY A 105 11.60 5.53 -0.85
C GLY A 105 12.05 6.50 -1.94
N SER A 106 11.73 7.79 -1.82
CA SER A 106 12.16 8.82 -2.77
C SER A 106 13.66 9.09 -2.69
N LEU A 107 14.21 9.19 -1.48
CA LEU A 107 15.65 9.35 -1.26
C LEU A 107 16.43 8.16 -1.82
N ALA A 108 15.98 6.93 -1.61
CA ALA A 108 16.64 5.75 -2.15
C ALA A 108 16.70 5.74 -3.68
N ARG A 109 15.62 6.18 -4.36
CA ARG A 109 15.56 6.27 -5.82
C ARG A 109 16.41 7.42 -6.36
N ASN A 110 16.27 8.62 -5.80
CA ASN A 110 17.02 9.81 -6.24
C ASN A 110 18.52 9.65 -6.01
N ALA A 111 18.93 9.09 -4.87
CA ALA A 111 20.34 8.83 -4.56
C ALA A 111 20.88 7.53 -5.18
N LYS A 112 20.05 6.75 -5.89
CA LYS A 112 20.39 5.42 -6.45
C LYS A 112 20.93 4.42 -5.41
N ARG A 113 20.45 4.50 -4.17
CA ARG A 113 20.86 3.66 -3.02
C ARG A 113 19.74 2.69 -2.61
N VAL A 114 19.06 2.07 -3.57
CA VAL A 114 18.01 1.07 -3.29
C VAL A 114 18.66 -0.23 -2.80
N THR A 115 18.25 -0.71 -1.62
CA THR A 115 18.77 -1.96 -1.04
C THR A 115 17.65 -2.99 -0.87
N LYS A 116 17.98 -4.29 -0.99
CA LYS A 116 17.00 -5.38 -0.79
C LYS A 116 16.42 -5.36 0.64
N THR A 117 17.27 -5.10 1.63
CA THR A 117 16.86 -5.00 3.04
C THR A 117 15.89 -3.83 3.26
N GLY A 118 16.15 -2.67 2.64
CA GLY A 118 15.25 -1.52 2.70
C GLY A 118 13.87 -1.85 2.13
N VAL A 119 13.80 -2.54 0.98
CA VAL A 119 12.52 -2.95 0.37
C VAL A 119 11.72 -3.90 1.28
N ILE A 120 12.38 -4.83 1.97
CA ILE A 120 11.68 -5.74 2.90
C ILE A 120 11.19 -4.97 4.14
N LEU A 121 12.02 -4.06 4.66
CA LEU A 121 11.69 -3.26 5.83
C LEU A 121 10.52 -2.31 5.56
N ASP A 122 10.45 -1.75 4.36
CA ASP A 122 9.36 -0.89 3.86
C ASP A 122 8.01 -1.62 3.91
N VAL A 123 7.94 -2.80 3.30
CA VAL A 123 6.73 -3.65 3.30
C VAL A 123 6.32 -4.06 4.71
N ALA A 124 7.30 -4.38 5.58
CA ALA A 124 7.03 -4.74 6.96
C ALA A 124 6.51 -3.54 7.77
N ARG A 125 7.12 -2.37 7.61
CA ARG A 125 6.70 -1.12 8.27
C ARG A 125 5.27 -0.77 7.90
N ASP A 126 4.94 -0.74 6.61
CA ASP A 126 3.61 -0.42 6.10
C ASP A 126 2.54 -1.32 6.72
N PHE A 127 2.79 -2.62 6.72
CA PHE A 127 1.86 -3.60 7.25
C PHE A 127 1.66 -3.41 8.77
N ILE A 128 2.74 -3.22 9.53
CA ILE A 128 2.67 -3.02 10.97
C ILE A 128 1.97 -1.69 11.30
N LEU A 129 2.26 -0.61 10.57
CA LEU A 129 1.61 0.69 10.74
C LEU A 129 0.09 0.54 10.59
N VAL A 130 -0.37 -0.12 9.51
CA VAL A 130 -1.79 -0.39 9.30
C VAL A 130 -2.38 -1.22 10.45
N LEU A 131 -1.71 -2.29 10.88
CA LEU A 131 -2.21 -3.11 11.99
C LEU A 131 -2.35 -2.31 13.29
N VAL A 132 -1.31 -1.56 13.66
CA VAL A 132 -1.23 -0.80 14.92
C VAL A 132 -2.32 0.28 14.95
N LEU A 133 -2.43 1.09 13.89
CA LEU A 133 -3.42 2.17 13.82
C LEU A 133 -4.85 1.64 13.77
N SER A 134 -5.11 0.59 12.98
CA SER A 134 -6.45 0.03 12.88
C SER A 134 -6.87 -0.66 14.18
N PHE A 135 -5.95 -1.33 14.88
CA PHE A 135 -6.22 -1.85 16.21
C PHE A 135 -6.60 -0.75 17.21
N TYR A 136 -5.88 0.38 17.20
CA TYR A 136 -6.22 1.54 18.01
C TYR A 136 -7.62 2.06 17.69
N LEU A 137 -7.93 2.34 16.42
CA LEU A 137 -9.24 2.89 16.06
C LEU A 137 -10.40 1.93 16.35
N ILE A 138 -10.19 0.61 16.21
CA ILE A 138 -11.18 -0.40 16.61
C ILE A 138 -11.38 -0.39 18.12
N SER A 139 -10.31 -0.30 18.90
CA SER A 139 -10.37 -0.29 20.37
C SER A 139 -11.16 0.92 20.90
N TYR A 140 -11.05 2.07 20.20
CA TYR A 140 -11.79 3.30 20.51
C TYR A 140 -13.16 3.39 19.80
N GLN A 141 -13.59 2.35 19.08
CA GLN A 141 -14.86 2.30 18.33
C GLN A 141 -15.00 3.36 17.22
N PHE A 142 -13.88 3.93 16.76
CA PHE A 142 -13.85 4.87 15.63
C PHE A 142 -13.80 4.15 14.28
N LEU A 143 -13.29 2.92 14.25
CA LEU A 143 -13.28 2.07 13.06
C LEU A 143 -14.07 0.80 13.33
N ALA A 144 -15.03 0.51 12.46
CA ALA A 144 -15.77 -0.74 12.51
C ALA A 144 -14.85 -1.94 12.14
N ALA A 145 -14.77 -2.93 13.01
CA ALA A 145 -13.86 -4.09 12.83
C ALA A 145 -14.13 -4.87 11.53
N ASN A 146 -15.38 -4.86 11.04
CA ASN A 146 -15.72 -5.44 9.75
C ASN A 146 -14.99 -4.75 8.59
N LEU A 147 -14.91 -3.41 8.56
CA LEU A 147 -14.21 -2.67 7.50
C LEU A 147 -12.72 -3.00 7.47
N PHE A 148 -12.07 -3.06 8.64
CA PHE A 148 -10.69 -3.50 8.74
C PHE A 148 -10.51 -4.93 8.21
N PHE A 149 -11.42 -5.85 8.55
CA PHE A 149 -11.37 -7.23 8.06
C PHE A 149 -11.54 -7.31 6.54
N TRP A 150 -12.44 -6.52 5.95
CA TRP A 150 -12.60 -6.41 4.50
C TRP A 150 -11.31 -5.96 3.82
N PHE A 151 -10.67 -4.94 4.37
CA PHE A 151 -9.37 -4.47 3.88
C PHE A 151 -8.29 -5.56 3.99
N LEU A 152 -8.18 -6.23 5.15
CA LEU A 152 -7.17 -7.27 5.40
C LEU A 152 -7.34 -8.46 4.45
N VAL A 153 -8.56 -8.94 4.23
CA VAL A 153 -8.85 -10.02 3.28
C VAL A 153 -8.43 -9.61 1.87
N GLY A 154 -8.79 -8.40 1.43
CA GLY A 154 -8.38 -7.89 0.12
C GLY A 154 -6.85 -7.80 -0.03
N TYR A 155 -6.17 -7.30 1.01
CA TYR A 155 -4.70 -7.22 1.06
C TYR A 155 -4.05 -8.60 0.91
N ILE A 156 -4.55 -9.61 1.62
CA ILE A 156 -4.05 -10.99 1.53
C ILE A 156 -4.30 -11.58 0.15
N PHE A 157 -5.52 -11.46 -0.39
CA PHE A 157 -5.88 -11.98 -1.72
C PHE A 157 -4.96 -11.43 -2.80
N LEU A 158 -4.73 -10.12 -2.77
CA LEU A 158 -3.84 -9.51 -3.72
C LEU A 158 -2.39 -9.97 -3.52
N GLY A 159 -1.89 -10.04 -2.29
CA GLY A 159 -0.56 -10.55 -1.99
C GLY A 159 -0.35 -11.97 -2.54
N LEU A 160 -1.36 -12.83 -2.45
CA LEU A 160 -1.35 -14.18 -3.02
C LEU A 160 -1.29 -14.15 -4.54
N ILE A 161 -2.16 -13.37 -5.20
CA ILE A 161 -2.18 -13.28 -6.67
C ILE A 161 -0.85 -12.74 -7.19
N ARG A 162 -0.32 -11.66 -6.60
CA ARG A 162 0.97 -11.09 -6.99
C ARG A 162 2.12 -12.07 -6.79
N ASN A 163 2.08 -12.88 -5.72
CA ASN A 163 3.07 -13.94 -5.52
C ASN A 163 2.99 -15.02 -6.62
N LEU A 164 1.78 -15.37 -7.07
CA LEU A 164 1.58 -16.29 -8.18
C LEU A 164 2.07 -15.67 -9.49
N GLU A 165 1.69 -14.44 -9.81
CA GLU A 165 2.16 -13.73 -11.01
C GLU A 165 3.68 -13.70 -11.06
N PHE A 166 4.31 -13.38 -9.94
CA PHE A 166 5.76 -13.43 -9.80
C PHE A 166 6.29 -14.83 -10.14
N LYS A 167 5.74 -15.92 -9.60
CA LYS A 167 6.18 -17.30 -9.92
C LYS A 167 5.97 -17.70 -11.38
N PHE A 168 4.97 -17.14 -12.06
CA PHE A 168 4.72 -17.41 -13.47
C PHE A 168 5.58 -16.55 -14.41
N ALA A 169 5.91 -15.32 -14.01
CA ALA A 169 6.82 -14.43 -14.73
C ALA A 169 8.30 -14.82 -14.53
N SER A 170 8.67 -15.27 -13.32
CA SER A 170 10.07 -15.52 -12.95
C SER A 170 10.53 -16.95 -13.31
N GLY A 171 11.12 -17.06 -14.50
CA GLY A 171 12.46 -17.64 -14.64
C GLY A 171 13.58 -16.59 -14.55
N LYS A 172 13.25 -15.29 -14.58
CA LYS A 172 14.21 -14.17 -14.52
C LYS A 172 13.73 -13.11 -13.54
N PHE A 173 14.49 -12.90 -12.47
CA PHE A 173 14.29 -11.80 -11.52
C PHE A 173 14.77 -10.51 -12.19
N SER A 174 13.89 -9.75 -12.84
CA SER A 174 14.18 -8.37 -13.20
C SER A 174 13.27 -7.45 -12.39
N LEU A 175 13.88 -6.54 -11.63
CA LEU A 175 13.18 -5.47 -10.92
C LEU A 175 12.47 -4.51 -11.90
N ASP A 176 12.79 -4.61 -13.20
CA ASP A 176 12.19 -3.84 -14.29
C ASP A 176 10.83 -4.37 -14.77
N GLU A 177 10.47 -5.62 -14.43
CA GLU A 177 9.17 -6.24 -14.78
C GLU A 177 8.17 -6.24 -13.60
N ASP A 178 8.39 -5.44 -12.55
CA ASP A 178 7.41 -5.29 -11.47
C ASP A 178 6.23 -4.43 -11.96
N TYR A 179 5.22 -5.09 -12.52
CA TYR A 179 3.94 -4.52 -12.95
C TYR A 179 3.15 -3.98 -11.74
N LYS A 180 3.63 -2.90 -11.12
CA LYS A 180 3.03 -2.29 -9.93
C LYS A 180 1.87 -1.39 -10.32
N PHE A 181 0.69 -1.96 -10.49
CA PHE A 181 -0.53 -1.22 -10.79
C PHE A 181 -0.72 -0.01 -9.86
N VAL A 182 -1.00 1.19 -10.36
CA VAL A 182 -1.12 2.39 -9.51
C VAL A 182 -2.21 2.27 -8.45
N LEU A 183 -3.30 1.58 -8.78
CA LEU A 183 -4.35 1.30 -7.81
C LEU A 183 -3.82 0.54 -6.60
N ASP A 184 -2.70 -0.20 -6.72
CA ASP A 184 -2.08 -0.89 -5.60
C ASP A 184 -1.51 0.04 -4.55
N ARG A 185 -0.92 1.15 -4.98
CA ARG A 185 -0.38 2.18 -4.09
C ARG A 185 -1.49 3.11 -3.60
N MET A 186 -2.38 3.54 -4.51
CA MET A 186 -3.46 4.46 -4.19
C MET A 186 -4.39 3.90 -3.12
N ARG A 187 -4.71 2.59 -3.14
CA ARG A 187 -5.55 2.01 -2.07
C ARG A 187 -4.92 2.17 -0.69
N LEU A 188 -3.61 1.98 -0.56
CA LEU A 188 -2.93 2.02 0.74
C LEU A 188 -2.83 3.47 1.21
N PHE A 189 -2.51 4.39 0.30
CA PHE A 189 -2.53 5.83 0.56
C PHE A 189 -3.91 6.30 1.04
N ILE A 190 -4.98 5.96 0.32
CA ILE A 190 -6.35 6.32 0.71
C ILE A 190 -6.74 5.68 2.03
N TYR A 191 -6.31 4.45 2.30
CA TYR A 191 -6.52 3.80 3.59
C TYR A 191 -5.85 4.58 4.72
N ILE A 192 -4.57 4.95 4.57
CA ILE A 192 -3.82 5.72 5.57
C ILE A 192 -4.45 7.12 5.78
N VAL A 193 -4.87 7.79 4.71
CA VAL A 193 -5.60 9.07 4.81
C VAL A 193 -6.93 8.90 5.55
N GLY A 194 -7.66 7.82 5.27
CA GLY A 194 -8.87 7.45 6.02
C GLY A 194 -8.59 7.27 7.50
N ILE A 195 -7.53 6.54 7.86
CA ILE A 195 -7.09 6.34 9.26
C ILE A 195 -6.73 7.68 9.92
N LEU A 196 -5.98 8.55 9.25
CA LEU A 196 -5.65 9.88 9.75
C LEU A 196 -6.90 10.70 10.07
N ILE A 197 -7.88 10.67 9.18
CA ILE A 197 -9.16 11.35 9.39
C ILE A 197 -9.95 10.72 10.54
N LEU A 198 -9.94 9.38 10.67
CA LEU A 198 -10.62 8.68 11.78
C LEU A 198 -10.00 9.01 13.14
N ILE A 199 -8.69 9.28 13.23
CA ILE A 199 -8.06 9.75 14.48
C ILE A 199 -8.66 11.08 14.94
N LEU A 200 -9.13 11.92 14.01
CA LEU A 200 -9.77 13.22 14.29
C LEU A 200 -11.26 13.12 14.63
N THR A 201 -11.83 11.91 14.72
CA THR A 201 -13.24 11.69 15.12
C THR A 201 -13.64 12.46 16.39
N PRO A 202 -12.82 12.56 17.45
CA PRO A 202 -13.17 13.35 18.64
C PRO A 202 -13.48 14.83 18.38
N LEU A 203 -13.03 15.41 17.26
CA LEU A 203 -13.33 16.80 16.89
C LEU A 203 -14.73 16.96 16.28
N SER A 204 -15.19 15.97 15.52
CA SER A 204 -16.49 15.97 14.86
C SER A 204 -16.82 14.58 14.28
N GLU A 205 -18.06 14.14 14.45
CA GLU A 205 -18.58 12.90 13.84
C GLU A 205 -18.50 12.92 12.30
N SER A 206 -18.46 14.10 11.67
CA SER A 206 -18.26 14.21 10.21
C SER A 206 -16.93 13.61 9.75
N PHE A 207 -15.89 13.67 10.60
CA PHE A 207 -14.61 13.03 10.30
C PHE A 207 -14.75 11.51 10.29
N ARG A 208 -15.59 10.94 11.16
CA ARG A 208 -15.84 9.50 11.16
C ARG A 208 -16.44 9.04 9.83
N THR A 209 -17.50 9.70 9.37
CA THR A 209 -18.15 9.37 8.09
C THR A 209 -17.18 9.51 6.91
N LEU A 210 -16.39 10.58 6.89
CA LEU A 210 -15.39 10.81 5.83
C LEU A 210 -14.30 9.73 5.85
N GLY A 211 -13.78 9.41 7.04
CA GLY A 211 -12.76 8.39 7.23
C GLY A 211 -13.25 7.01 6.79
N GLU A 212 -14.42 6.57 7.25
CA GLU A 212 -15.02 5.28 6.84
C GLU A 212 -15.27 5.23 5.32
N THR A 213 -15.70 6.34 4.71
CA THR A 213 -15.89 6.44 3.25
C THR A 213 -14.58 6.22 2.49
N LEU A 214 -13.47 6.77 2.99
CA LEU A 214 -12.15 6.55 2.40
C LEU A 214 -11.69 5.10 2.58
N ILE A 215 -11.93 4.48 3.73
CA ILE A 215 -11.65 3.06 3.94
C ILE A 215 -12.46 2.18 2.98
N ILE A 216 -13.75 2.48 2.77
CA ILE A 216 -14.59 1.75 1.80
C ILE A 216 -14.03 1.93 0.38
N SER A 217 -13.63 3.16 0.02
CA SER A 217 -13.04 3.46 -1.28
C SER A 217 -11.76 2.65 -1.51
N SER A 218 -10.90 2.49 -0.51
CA SER A 218 -9.69 1.67 -0.63
C SER A 218 -10.00 0.17 -0.77
N ILE A 219 -11.04 -0.34 -0.11
CA ILE A 219 -11.51 -1.72 -0.27
C ILE A 219 -12.00 -1.96 -1.70
N VAL A 220 -12.78 -1.03 -2.27
CA VAL A 220 -13.24 -1.09 -3.68
C VAL A 220 -12.04 -1.08 -4.64
N MET A 221 -11.06 -0.21 -4.42
CA MET A 221 -9.83 -0.21 -5.23
C MET A 221 -9.05 -1.52 -5.12
N THR A 222 -9.04 -2.14 -3.94
CA THR A 222 -8.41 -3.46 -3.72
C THR A 222 -9.13 -4.54 -4.53
N TRP A 223 -10.46 -4.50 -4.57
CA TRP A 223 -11.27 -5.42 -5.36
C TRP A 223 -11.00 -5.29 -6.87
N ILE A 224 -10.91 -4.06 -7.37
CA ILE A 224 -10.51 -3.78 -8.76
C ILE A 224 -9.08 -4.29 -9.02
N SER A 225 -8.15 -4.04 -8.11
CA SER A 225 -6.77 -4.52 -8.24
C SER A 225 -6.71 -6.04 -8.36
N VAL A 226 -7.44 -6.75 -7.50
CA VAL A 226 -7.55 -8.23 -7.55
C VAL A 226 -8.07 -8.71 -8.91
N LEU A 227 -9.06 -8.03 -9.51
CA LEU A 227 -9.56 -8.37 -10.84
C LEU A 227 -8.46 -8.28 -11.92
N PHE A 228 -7.75 -7.15 -11.98
CA PHE A 228 -6.75 -6.90 -13.02
C PHE A 228 -5.55 -7.84 -12.89
N HIS A 229 -5.04 -8.05 -11.69
CA HIS A 229 -3.92 -8.98 -11.45
C HIS A 229 -4.32 -10.44 -11.71
N SER A 230 -5.57 -10.82 -11.43
CA SER A 230 -6.05 -12.17 -11.78
C SER A 230 -6.14 -12.39 -13.30
N ALA A 231 -6.53 -11.35 -14.05
CA ALA A 231 -6.55 -11.40 -15.51
C ALA A 231 -5.14 -11.52 -16.09
N HIS A 232 -4.20 -10.75 -15.54
CA HIS A 232 -2.81 -10.79 -15.94
C HIS A 232 -2.15 -12.12 -15.62
N LEU A 233 -2.44 -12.72 -14.46
CA LEU A 233 -2.02 -14.08 -14.12
C LEU A 233 -2.43 -15.12 -15.17
N LYS A 234 -3.64 -15.04 -15.72
CA LYS A 234 -4.07 -15.92 -16.83
C LYS A 234 -3.25 -15.69 -18.08
N ILE A 235 -3.02 -14.43 -18.46
CA ILE A 235 -2.22 -14.08 -19.64
C ILE A 235 -0.81 -14.66 -19.53
N LEU A 236 -0.17 -14.52 -18.37
CA LEU A 236 1.15 -15.08 -18.09
C LEU A 236 1.16 -16.62 -18.18
N ARG A 237 0.15 -17.28 -17.61
CA ARG A 237 0.02 -18.74 -17.69
C ARG A 237 -0.12 -19.21 -19.15
N ASP A 238 -0.99 -18.57 -19.91
CA ASP A 238 -1.27 -18.95 -21.31
C ASP A 238 -0.05 -18.76 -22.22
N GLU A 239 0.84 -17.81 -21.89
CA GLU A 239 2.09 -17.61 -22.61
C GLU A 239 3.15 -18.63 -22.23
N ARG A 240 3.26 -18.98 -20.95
CA ARG A 240 4.20 -20.00 -20.49
C ARG A 240 3.89 -21.39 -21.06
N VAL A 241 2.62 -21.71 -21.28
CA VAL A 241 2.19 -23.00 -21.87
C VAL A 241 2.48 -23.07 -23.38
N LYS A 242 2.69 -21.93 -24.05
CA LYS A 242 3.02 -21.87 -25.48
C LYS A 242 4.53 -21.93 -25.78
N VAL A 243 5.38 -21.81 -24.75
CA VAL A 243 6.84 -21.96 -24.81
C VAL A 243 7.22 -23.38 -24.47
#